data_AF-A0A6A6WQL4-F1
#
_entry.id   AF-A0A6A6WQL4-F1
#
_cell.length_a   1.000
_cell.length_b   1.000
_cell.length_c   1.000
_cell.angle_alpha   90.00
_cell.angle_beta   90.00
_cell.angle_gamma   90.00
#
_symmetry.space_group_name_H-M   'P 1'
#
loop_
_entity.id
_entity.type
_entity.pdbx_description
1 polymer ?
#
loop_
_entity_poly.entity_id
_entity_poly.type
_entity_poly.pdbx_seq_one_letter_code
_entity_poly.pdbx_strand_id
1 'polypeptide(L)'
;SPVITYIQLNAVQQNDPSFNCDQCPLSFHRNHDLKRHKWIHLAVKPFPCGHCEKRFARRESSKRHVLAKGCRKTAAEGASN
;
A
#
# COMPACT_ATOMS: atom_id res chain seq x y z
N SER A 1 -8.98 -7.27 9.11
CA SER A 1 -8.96 -7.35 7.63
C SER A 1 -8.30 -6.09 7.06
N PRO A 2 -7.35 -6.21 6.12
CA PRO A 2 -6.63 -5.07 5.51
C PRO A 2 -7.55 -3.99 4.92
N VAL A 3 -8.79 -4.37 4.60
CA VAL A 3 -9.83 -3.49 4.04
C VAL A 3 -10.37 -2.50 5.09
N ILE A 4 -10.54 -2.93 6.34
CA ILE A 4 -11.04 -2.07 7.43
C ILE A 4 -10.02 -0.97 7.73
N THR A 5 -8.73 -1.33 7.76
CA THR A 5 -7.62 -0.37 7.93
C THR A 5 -7.48 0.56 6.72
N TYR A 6 -7.76 0.08 5.51
CA TYR A 6 -7.80 0.93 4.31
C TYR A 6 -8.89 2.00 4.40
N ILE A 7 -10.09 1.63 4.86
CA ILE A 7 -11.21 2.57 5.02
C ILE A 7 -10.88 3.65 6.06
N GLN A 8 -10.25 3.30 7.19
CA GLN A 8 -9.82 4.25 8.21
C GLN A 8 -8.85 5.33 7.65
N LEU A 9 -7.97 4.96 6.72
CA LEU A 9 -7.06 5.91 6.06
C LEU A 9 -7.74 6.88 5.09
N ASN A 10 -8.90 6.51 4.54
CA ASN A 10 -9.69 7.38 3.67
C ASN A 10 -10.59 8.33 4.49
N ALA A 11 -11.00 7.94 5.69
CA ALA A 11 -11.91 8.69 6.54
C ALA A 11 -11.24 9.88 7.27
N VAL A 12 -9.94 9.81 7.58
CA VAL A 12 -9.21 10.85 8.35
C VAL A 12 -8.72 12.00 7.46
N GLN A 13 -9.45 12.41 6.43
CA GLN A 13 -9.01 13.45 5.48
C GLN A 13 -10.10 14.41 5.02
N GLN A 14 -11.06 14.76 5.88
CA GLN A 14 -12.11 15.71 5.48
C GLN A 14 -11.94 17.14 6.00
N ASN A 15 -10.89 17.50 6.76
CA ASN A 15 -10.78 18.89 7.21
C ASN A 15 -9.40 19.46 7.64
N ASP A 16 -8.25 18.94 7.19
CA ASP A 16 -6.96 19.60 7.48
C ASP A 16 -6.44 20.32 6.22
N PRO A 17 -6.39 21.67 6.20
CA PRO A 17 -5.76 22.46 5.13
C PRO A 17 -4.27 22.14 4.94
N SER A 18 -3.67 21.55 5.96
CA SER A 18 -2.26 21.19 6.06
C SER A 18 -2.16 19.68 5.81
N PHE A 19 -1.44 19.26 4.78
CA PHE A 19 -1.21 17.82 4.55
C PHE A 19 -0.18 17.26 5.54
N ASN A 20 -0.40 17.47 6.84
CA ASN A 20 0.42 17.01 7.94
C ASN A 20 0.01 15.61 8.39
N CYS A 21 0.99 14.82 8.83
CA CYS A 21 0.72 13.58 9.53
C CYS A 21 0.36 13.85 11.00
N ASP A 22 -0.63 13.13 11.50
CA ASP A 22 -1.11 13.16 12.89
C ASP A 22 -0.27 12.28 13.83
N GLN A 23 0.57 11.41 13.27
CA GLN A 23 1.36 10.43 14.03
C GLN A 23 2.87 10.71 13.99
N CYS A 24 3.32 11.68 13.19
CA CYS A 24 4.72 12.08 13.09
C CYS A 24 4.86 13.52 12.55
N PRO A 25 6.04 14.15 12.67
CA PRO A 25 6.22 15.55 12.27
C PRO A 25 6.33 15.75 10.74
N LEU A 26 5.96 14.76 9.92
CA LEU A 26 6.08 14.85 8.47
C LEU A 26 4.89 15.57 7.85
N SER A 27 5.21 16.53 6.99
CA SER A 27 4.27 17.26 6.14
C SER A 27 4.45 16.84 4.68
N PHE A 28 3.35 16.89 3.91
CA PHE A 28 3.35 16.54 2.50
C PHE A 28 2.86 17.72 1.66
N HIS A 29 3.19 17.73 0.36
CA HIS A 29 2.68 18.74 -0.56
C HIS A 29 1.30 18.39 -1.12
N ARG A 30 0.89 17.13 -1.01
CA ARG A 30 -0.36 16.62 -1.60
C ARG A 30 -1.06 15.65 -0.67
N ASN A 31 -2.39 15.69 -0.68
CA ASN A 31 -3.25 14.80 0.10
C ASN A 31 -2.94 13.31 -0.13
N HIS A 32 -2.74 12.90 -1.40
CA HIS A 32 -2.45 11.50 -1.72
C HIS A 32 -1.08 11.02 -1.20
N ASP A 33 -0.13 11.93 -1.04
CA ASP A 33 1.18 11.62 -0.46
C ASP A 33 1.07 11.37 1.04
N LEU A 34 0.32 12.22 1.76
CA LEU A 34 -0.02 12.02 3.17
C LEU A 34 -0.77 10.70 3.38
N LYS A 35 -1.82 10.46 2.60
CA LYS A 35 -2.61 9.23 2.66
C LYS A 35 -1.75 8.00 2.40
N ARG A 36 -0.80 8.10 1.47
CA ARG A 36 0.17 7.03 1.23
C ARG A 36 1.13 6.85 2.41
N HIS A 37 1.60 7.94 2.99
CA HIS A 37 2.50 7.89 4.14
C HIS A 37 1.86 7.19 5.33
N LYS A 38 0.57 7.44 5.61
CA LYS A 38 -0.13 6.79 6.72
C LYS A 38 -0.19 5.25 6.63
N TRP A 39 0.03 4.63 5.46
CA TRP A 39 0.20 3.17 5.36
C TRP A 39 1.40 2.65 6.15
N ILE A 40 2.45 3.45 6.32
CA ILE A 40 3.68 3.08 7.05
C ILE A 40 3.37 2.89 8.53
N HIS A 41 2.61 3.81 9.12
CA HIS A 41 2.19 3.74 10.52
C HIS A 41 1.36 2.49 10.82
N LEU A 42 0.59 2.02 9.85
CA LEU A 42 -0.24 0.82 9.98
C LEU A 42 0.51 -0.46 9.56
N ALA A 43 1.77 -0.35 9.12
CA ALA A 43 2.53 -1.43 8.50
C ALA A 43 1.79 -2.15 7.35
N VAL A 44 0.82 -1.47 6.72
CA VAL A 44 -0.01 -2.04 5.66
C VAL A 44 0.63 -1.80 4.29
N LYS A 45 0.60 -2.83 3.44
CA LYS A 45 1.04 -2.74 2.04
C LYS A 45 -0.14 -3.10 1.13
N PRO A 46 -0.91 -2.10 0.65
CA PRO A 46 -2.20 -2.35 -0.01
C PRO A 46 -2.06 -2.94 -1.42
N PHE A 47 -0.88 -2.90 -2.04
CA PHE A 47 -0.67 -3.36 -3.41
C PHE A 47 0.05 -4.72 -3.46
N PRO A 48 -0.66 -5.85 -3.58
CA PRO A 48 -0.03 -7.17 -3.77
C PRO A 48 0.59 -7.33 -5.18
N CYS A 49 1.60 -8.22 -5.34
CA CYS A 49 1.94 -8.81 -6.65
C CYS A 49 0.82 -9.83 -6.97
N GLY A 50 0.25 -9.80 -8.16
CA GLY A 50 -0.72 -10.82 -8.59
C GLY A 50 -0.11 -12.20 -8.86
N HIS A 51 1.22 -12.33 -8.77
CA HIS A 51 1.94 -13.56 -9.10
C HIS A 51 2.76 -14.13 -7.92
N CYS A 52 2.89 -13.39 -6.82
CA CYS A 52 3.56 -13.87 -5.61
C CYS A 52 3.02 -13.13 -4.38
N GLU A 53 3.40 -13.58 -3.19
CA GLU A 53 2.89 -13.04 -1.93
C GLU A 53 3.47 -11.66 -1.54
N LYS A 54 4.39 -11.10 -2.33
CA LYS A 54 4.99 -9.79 -2.03
C LYS A 54 3.94 -8.68 -2.14
N ARG A 55 3.94 -7.80 -1.15
CA ARG A 55 3.08 -6.61 -1.09
C ARG A 55 3.92 -5.35 -1.08
N PHE A 56 3.38 -4.28 -1.66
CA PHE A 56 4.04 -2.99 -1.83
C PHE A 56 3.19 -1.86 -1.26
N ALA A 57 3.86 -0.82 -0.77
CA ALA A 57 3.20 0.43 -0.35
C ALA A 57 2.77 1.30 -1.54
N ARG A 58 3.21 0.95 -2.75
CA ARG A 58 3.03 1.73 -3.98
C ARG A 58 2.64 0.85 -5.17
N ARG A 59 1.73 1.36 -6.01
CA ARG A 59 1.27 0.67 -7.23
C ARG A 59 2.40 0.53 -8.24
N GLU A 60 3.16 1.60 -8.47
CA GLU A 60 4.30 1.63 -9.38
C GLU A 60 5.41 0.67 -8.93
N SER A 61 5.60 0.48 -7.62
CA SER A 61 6.54 -0.50 -7.10
C SER A 61 6.10 -1.93 -7.38
N SER A 62 4.81 -2.24 -7.19
CA SER A 62 4.24 -3.56 -7.55
C SER A 62 4.35 -3.82 -9.06
N LYS A 63 3.99 -2.83 -9.91
CA LYS A 63 4.13 -2.94 -11.37
C LYS A 63 5.58 -3.17 -11.79
N ARG A 64 6.51 -2.37 -11.28
CA ARG A 64 7.94 -2.51 -11.57
C ARG A 64 8.47 -3.88 -11.14
N HIS A 65 8.03 -4.37 -9.99
CA HIS A 65 8.41 -5.70 -9.51
C HIS A 65 7.99 -6.82 -10.47
N VAL A 66 6.77 -6.74 -11.01
CA VAL A 66 6.27 -7.70 -12.02
C VAL A 66 7.06 -7.59 -13.32
N LEU A 67 7.35 -6.37 -13.77
CA LEU A 67 8.03 -6.12 -15.06
C LEU A 67 9.54 -6.42 -15.02
N ALA A 68 10.22 -6.16 -13.91
CA ALA A 68 11.68 -6.25 -13.80
C ALA A 68 12.23 -7.68 -13.63
N LYS A 69 11.51 -8.72 -14.07
CA LYS A 69 11.78 -10.16 -13.79
C LYS A 69 11.95 -10.50 -12.29
N GLY A 70 11.59 -9.60 -11.38
CA GLY A 70 11.74 -9.76 -9.94
C GLY A 70 10.60 -10.50 -9.25
N CYS A 71 9.42 -10.62 -9.89
CA CYS A 71 8.30 -11.44 -9.41
C CYS A 71 8.46 -12.86 -9.99
N ARG A 72 8.87 -13.81 -9.15
CA ARG A 72 8.77 -15.25 -9.48
C ARG A 72 7.30 -15.63 -9.32
N LYS A 73 6.69 -16.23 -10.35
CA LYS A 73 5.35 -16.81 -10.23
C LYS A 73 5.44 -17.90 -9.16
N THR A 74 4.78 -17.72 -8.02
CA THR A 74 4.48 -18.86 -7.16
C THR A 74 3.51 -19.71 -7.97
N ALA A 75 3.96 -20.88 -8.44
CA ALA A 75 3.04 -21.86 -8.99
C ALA A 75 2.03 -22.11 -7.86
N ALA A 76 0.76 -21.77 -8.12
CA ALA A 76 -0.32 -22.24 -7.26
C ALA A 76 -0.16 -23.75 -7.18
N GLU A 77 -0.12 -24.28 -5.95
CA GLU A 77 -0.18 -25.72 -5.71
C GLU A 77 -1.43 -26.26 -6.42
N GLY A 78 -1.23 -26.81 -7.60
CA GLY A 78 -2.18 -27.69 -8.26
C GLY A 78 -2.08 -29.04 -7.58
N ALA A 79 -2.77 -29.20 -6.45
CA ALA A 79 -3.11 -30.50 -5.93
C ALA A 79 -4.43 -30.96 -6.59
N SER A 80 -4.33 -31.85 -7.57
CA SER A 80 -5.29 -32.94 -7.83
C SER A 80 -4.79 -33.80 -8.99
N ASN A 81 -4.07 -34.86 -8.66
CA ASN A 81 -4.55 -36.23 -8.82
C ASN A 81 -3.83 -37.14 -7.83
#